data_AF-A0A3B0VSM0-F1
#
_entry.id   AF-A0A3B0VSM0-F1
#
_cell.length_a   1.000
_cell.length_b   1.000
_cell.length_c   1.000
_cell.angle_alpha   90.00
_cell.angle_beta   90.00
_cell.angle_gamma   90.00
#
_symmetry.space_group_name_H-M   'P 1'
#
loop_
_entity.id
_entity.type
_entity.pdbx_description
1 polymer ?
#
loop_
_entity_poly.entity_id
_entity_poly.type
_entity_poly.pdbx_seq_one_letter_code
_entity_poly.pdbx_strand_id
1 'polypeptide(L)'
;MTLCWSTAPSTFTIRGMTDNFRADNLVLYKNQAARIRHVAAKKIDIVLLDGTAVSVRPKDIQLLHPGPLRQFSQLTAPEGDLLTAWELLAGETTALEELSELAYDSFTPATAWAIWQAVIDGLHFSGTVDEIKAHSAEAVAKAQEARQAKVAEAAMWDAFVARVEQNSYLQEDGRFLQEIAAVAMEQQERSQVLRNLKQSEEPENAHALLLRLNYWDDTVNPHPSRVGVNMKQPDV
;
A
#
# COMPACT_ATOMS: atom_id res chain seq x y z
N MET A 1 53.72 9.16 30.27
CA MET A 1 52.28 9.44 30.10
C MET A 1 51.89 8.98 28.70
N THR A 2 51.33 7.76 28.57
CA THR A 2 49.89 7.47 28.34
C THR A 2 49.41 8.03 26.99
N LEU A 3 48.84 7.30 26.01
CA LEU A 3 48.12 6.03 25.95
C LEU A 3 48.30 5.37 24.56
N CYS A 4 48.49 4.04 24.54
CA CYS A 4 48.27 3.21 23.35
C CYS A 4 46.77 3.09 23.10
N TRP A 5 46.31 3.37 21.89
CA TRP A 5 44.95 3.02 21.44
C TRP A 5 44.94 1.56 20.99
N SER A 6 44.25 0.72 21.75
CA SER A 6 43.91 -0.64 21.38
C SER A 6 42.59 -0.60 20.62
N THR A 7 42.65 -0.74 19.30
CA THR A 7 41.46 -0.95 18.46
C THR A 7 41.18 -2.45 18.42
N ALA A 8 40.26 -2.91 19.26
CA ALA A 8 39.70 -4.25 19.16
C ALA A 8 38.73 -4.30 17.97
N PRO A 9 38.77 -5.33 17.10
CA PRO A 9 37.71 -5.55 16.13
C PRO A 9 36.47 -6.03 16.88
N SER A 10 35.42 -5.20 16.92
CA SER A 10 34.08 -5.60 17.34
C SER A 10 33.61 -6.76 16.49
N THR A 11 33.76 -7.96 17.04
CA THR A 11 33.25 -9.19 16.47
C THR A 11 31.75 -9.17 16.71
N PHE A 12 31.00 -8.61 15.76
CA PHE A 12 29.54 -8.65 15.75
C PHE A 12 29.13 -10.12 15.64
N THR A 13 28.92 -10.72 16.81
CA THR A 13 28.59 -12.13 16.94
C THR A 13 27.16 -12.30 16.47
N ILE A 14 26.99 -12.93 15.30
CA ILE A 14 25.73 -13.54 14.86
C ILE A 14 25.36 -14.58 15.92
N ARG A 15 24.62 -14.16 16.95
CA ARG A 15 24.17 -15.01 18.05
C ARG A 15 23.05 -15.92 17.52
N GLY A 16 23.23 -17.22 17.70
CA GLY A 16 22.44 -18.29 17.09
C GLY A 16 20.93 -18.15 17.23
N MET A 17 20.24 -18.27 16.09
CA MET A 17 18.82 -17.96 15.88
C MET A 17 17.85 -19.14 16.16
N THR A 18 18.35 -20.27 16.68
CA THR A 18 17.53 -21.47 17.00
C THR A 18 17.26 -21.69 18.48
N ASP A 19 17.93 -20.98 19.39
CA ASP A 19 17.90 -21.33 20.83
C ASP A 19 16.82 -20.59 21.65
N ASN A 20 15.95 -19.80 21.01
CA ASN A 20 14.99 -18.95 21.75
C ASN A 20 13.51 -19.11 21.36
N PHE A 21 13.17 -20.10 20.54
CA PHE A 21 11.76 -20.41 20.26
C PHE A 21 11.17 -21.26 21.38
N ARG A 22 10.02 -20.82 21.90
CA ARG A 22 9.24 -21.52 22.92
C ARG A 22 7.76 -21.50 22.53
N ALA A 23 6.98 -22.39 23.14
CA ALA A 23 5.53 -22.35 22.99
C ALA A 23 5.00 -20.99 23.45
N ASP A 24 3.93 -20.52 22.80
CA ASP A 24 3.29 -19.22 23.02
C ASP A 24 4.15 -17.99 22.66
N ASN A 25 5.31 -18.15 22.02
CA ASN A 25 5.99 -17.04 21.35
C ASN A 25 5.12 -16.51 20.21
N LEU A 26 5.13 -15.19 20.03
CA LEU A 26 4.58 -14.52 18.85
C LEU A 26 5.69 -14.39 17.81
N VAL A 27 5.43 -14.91 16.62
CA VAL A 27 6.37 -14.93 15.50
C VAL A 27 5.69 -14.44 14.21
N LEU A 28 6.49 -14.05 13.25
CA LEU A 28 6.06 -13.70 11.91
C LEU A 28 6.30 -14.88 10.97
N TYR A 29 5.27 -15.21 10.19
CA TYR A 29 5.38 -16.09 9.03
C TYR A 29 4.79 -15.37 7.82
N LYS A 30 5.62 -15.03 6.83
CA LYS A 30 5.21 -14.27 5.63
C LYS A 30 4.45 -12.97 5.98
N ASN A 31 4.99 -12.20 6.93
CA ASN A 31 4.40 -10.97 7.47
C ASN A 31 3.06 -11.14 8.20
N GLN A 32 2.64 -12.37 8.52
CA GLN A 32 1.45 -12.63 9.33
C GLN A 32 1.84 -13.03 10.75
N ALA A 33 1.05 -12.57 11.72
CA ALA A 33 1.15 -13.01 13.10
C ALA A 33 0.87 -14.52 13.21
N ALA A 34 1.76 -15.20 13.90
CA ALA A 34 1.65 -16.61 14.19
C ALA A 34 2.08 -16.89 15.63
N ARG A 35 1.49 -17.92 16.22
CA ARG A 35 1.87 -18.40 17.54
C ARG A 35 2.58 -19.74 17.43
N ILE A 36 3.69 -19.90 18.14
CA ILE A 36 4.32 -21.22 18.27
C ILE A 36 3.48 -22.11 19.18
N ARG A 37 3.04 -23.25 18.65
CA ARG A 37 2.35 -24.30 19.42
C ARG A 37 3.33 -25.30 20.00
N HIS A 38 4.30 -25.72 19.21
CA HIS A 38 5.26 -26.75 19.61
C HIS A 38 6.59 -26.56 18.86
N VAL A 39 7.70 -26.77 19.57
CA VAL A 39 9.06 -26.64 19.03
C VAL A 39 9.68 -28.03 18.96
N ALA A 40 9.95 -28.51 17.75
CA ALA A 40 10.68 -29.76 17.52
C ALA A 40 12.09 -29.47 16.96
N ALA A 41 12.96 -30.49 16.97
CA ALA A 41 14.37 -30.31 16.61
C ALA A 41 14.61 -29.82 15.16
N LYS A 42 13.72 -30.14 14.21
CA LYS A 42 13.89 -29.78 12.78
C LYS A 42 12.83 -28.80 12.25
N LYS A 43 11.67 -28.73 12.91
CA LYS A 43 10.51 -27.94 12.48
C LYS A 43 9.80 -27.37 13.69
N ILE A 44 9.11 -26.26 13.48
CA ILE A 44 8.33 -25.56 14.49
C ILE A 44 6.88 -25.56 14.01
N ASP A 45 5.98 -26.00 14.88
CA ASP A 45 4.56 -26.01 14.60
C ASP A 45 3.98 -24.67 15.05
N ILE A 46 3.46 -23.92 14.09
CA ILE A 46 2.84 -22.62 14.29
C ILE A 46 1.34 -22.68 14.00
N VAL A 47 0.59 -21.79 14.64
CA VAL A 47 -0.81 -21.50 14.32
C VAL A 47 -0.87 -20.06 13.83
N LEU A 48 -1.49 -19.83 12.68
CA LEU A 48 -1.70 -18.50 12.10
C LEU A 48 -2.94 -17.83 12.70
N LEU A 49 -3.10 -16.53 12.43
CA LEU A 49 -4.25 -15.74 12.90
C LEU A 49 -5.61 -16.32 12.46
N ASP A 50 -5.67 -16.94 11.28
CA ASP A 50 -6.86 -17.59 10.72
C ASP A 50 -7.17 -18.97 11.34
N GLY A 51 -6.33 -19.43 12.27
CA GLY A 51 -6.43 -20.75 12.91
C GLY A 51 -5.71 -21.87 12.14
N THR A 52 -5.15 -21.59 10.98
CA THR A 52 -4.40 -22.58 10.18
C THR A 52 -3.14 -23.01 10.91
N ALA A 53 -2.95 -24.32 11.06
CA ALA A 53 -1.74 -24.89 11.66
C ALA A 53 -0.75 -25.33 10.58
N VAL A 54 0.51 -24.89 10.68
CA VAL A 54 1.58 -25.17 9.70
C VAL A 54 2.87 -25.56 10.43
N SER A 55 3.61 -26.51 9.87
CA SER A 55 4.94 -26.91 10.37
C SER A 55 6.04 -26.34 9.46
N VAL A 56 6.83 -25.41 9.98
CA VAL A 56 7.79 -24.59 9.22
C VAL A 56 9.22 -24.79 9.72
N ARG A 57 10.24 -24.39 8.94
CA ARG A 57 11.62 -24.43 9.41
C ARG A 57 11.90 -23.18 10.27
N PRO A 58 12.82 -23.24 11.24
CA PRO A 58 13.16 -22.09 12.08
C PRO A 58 13.55 -20.83 11.29
N LYS A 59 14.22 -20.99 10.13
CA LYS A 59 14.62 -19.88 9.26
C LYS A 59 13.45 -19.21 8.50
N ASP A 60 12.30 -19.86 8.43
CA ASP A 60 11.13 -19.38 7.69
C ASP A 60 10.22 -18.51 8.59
N ILE A 61 10.59 -18.34 9.86
CA ILE A 61 9.86 -17.51 10.84
C ILE A 61 10.82 -16.54 11.54
N GLN A 62 10.28 -15.41 11.99
CA GLN A 62 11.01 -14.42 12.76
C GLN A 62 10.34 -14.20 14.11
N LEU A 63 11.10 -14.14 15.20
CA LEU A 63 10.54 -13.86 16.52
C LEU A 63 10.10 -12.39 16.57
N LEU A 64 8.84 -12.13 16.93
CA LEU A 64 8.32 -10.78 17.12
C LEU A 64 8.24 -10.41 18.59
N HIS A 65 7.77 -11.34 19.44
CA HIS A 65 7.71 -11.16 20.89
C HIS A 65 7.92 -12.49 21.62
N PRO A 66 8.65 -12.52 22.76
CA PRO A 66 8.88 -13.74 23.56
C PRO A 66 7.62 -14.33 24.25
N GLY A 67 6.43 -13.80 23.97
CA GLY A 67 5.18 -14.25 24.60
C GLY A 67 5.00 -13.86 26.09
N PRO A 68 4.01 -14.46 26.78
CA PRO A 68 3.11 -15.50 26.28
C PRO A 68 1.92 -14.93 25.51
N LEU A 69 1.77 -15.32 24.25
CA LEU A 69 0.54 -15.12 23.49
C LEU A 69 -0.35 -16.35 23.67
N ARG A 70 -1.44 -16.25 24.43
CA ARG A 70 -2.33 -17.40 24.67
C ARG A 70 -3.45 -17.50 23.64
N GLN A 71 -3.91 -16.36 23.15
CA GLN A 71 -5.01 -16.25 22.20
C GLN A 71 -4.81 -15.02 21.32
N PHE A 72 -5.23 -15.09 20.06
CA PHE A 72 -5.07 -13.98 19.11
C PHE A 72 -5.96 -12.77 19.43
N SER A 73 -7.01 -12.93 20.21
CA SER A 73 -7.81 -11.81 20.74
C SER A 73 -7.01 -10.88 21.67
N GLN A 74 -5.82 -11.29 22.13
CA GLN A 74 -4.90 -10.42 22.86
C GLN A 74 -4.13 -9.46 21.95
N LEU A 75 -4.16 -9.63 20.62
CA LEU A 75 -3.44 -8.78 19.67
C LEU A 75 -4.19 -7.49 19.32
N THR A 76 -5.28 -7.18 20.02
CA THR A 76 -5.92 -5.86 19.92
C THR A 76 -4.97 -4.82 20.45
N ALA A 77 -4.64 -3.82 19.63
CA ALA A 77 -3.78 -2.72 20.02
C ALA A 77 -4.35 -2.04 21.29
N PRO A 78 -3.55 -1.89 22.36
CA PRO A 78 -3.99 -1.14 23.54
C PRO A 78 -4.09 0.35 23.21
N GLU A 79 -4.68 1.10 24.13
CA GLU A 79 -4.64 2.56 24.07
C GLU A 79 -3.18 3.04 24.14
N GLY A 80 -2.80 3.92 23.22
CA GLY A 80 -1.47 4.48 23.09
C GLY A 80 -1.39 5.39 21.88
N ASP A 81 -0.23 6.02 21.69
CA ASP A 81 -0.02 7.02 20.65
C ASP A 81 1.22 6.72 19.80
N LEU A 82 1.02 5.80 18.86
CA LEU A 82 2.06 5.45 17.90
C LEU A 82 2.42 6.60 16.97
N LEU A 83 1.50 7.56 16.76
CA LEU A 83 1.77 8.70 15.88
C LEU A 83 2.70 9.70 16.56
N THR A 84 2.46 10.03 17.84
CA THR A 84 3.38 10.86 18.62
C THR A 84 4.75 10.20 18.75
N ALA A 85 4.80 8.89 18.98
CA ALA A 85 6.07 8.15 19.00
C ALA A 85 6.82 8.24 17.66
N TRP A 86 6.09 8.16 16.53
CA TRP A 86 6.66 8.38 15.20
C TRP A 86 7.21 9.81 15.03
N GLU A 87 6.48 10.83 15.46
CA GLU A 87 6.90 12.23 15.33
C GLU A 87 8.22 12.51 16.06
N LEU A 88 8.39 11.92 17.25
CA LEU A 88 9.62 12.04 18.05
C LEU A 88 10.82 11.37 17.39
N LEU A 89 10.60 10.27 16.65
CA LEU A 89 11.65 9.48 16.02
C LEU A 89 11.80 9.76 14.52
N ALA A 90 11.08 10.74 13.97
CA ALA A 90 10.97 10.94 12.53
C ALA A 90 12.36 11.12 11.85
N GLY A 91 12.72 10.18 10.98
CA GLY A 91 14.02 10.16 10.30
C GLY A 91 15.10 9.31 10.99
N GLU A 92 14.82 8.77 12.17
CA GLU A 92 15.71 7.92 12.96
C GLU A 92 15.35 6.43 12.84
N THR A 93 16.20 5.60 13.46
CA THR A 93 16.02 4.15 13.58
C THR A 93 15.91 3.77 15.05
N THR A 94 15.01 2.84 15.37
CA THR A 94 14.76 2.34 16.73
C THR A 94 14.54 0.83 16.71
N ALA A 95 14.57 0.20 17.88
CA ALA A 95 14.16 -1.19 18.05
C ALA A 95 12.64 -1.32 18.30
N LEU A 96 12.09 -2.50 18.00
CA LEU A 96 10.67 -2.78 18.23
C LEU A 96 10.25 -2.60 19.70
N GLU A 97 11.10 -3.03 20.63
CA GLU A 97 10.84 -2.93 22.08
C GLU A 97 10.79 -1.46 22.53
N GLU A 98 11.80 -0.67 22.17
CA GLU A 98 11.86 0.77 22.49
C GLU A 98 10.66 1.54 21.93
N LEU A 99 10.27 1.26 20.68
CA LEU A 99 9.10 1.89 20.06
C LEU A 99 7.79 1.48 20.76
N SER A 100 7.73 0.25 21.28
CA SER A 100 6.57 -0.23 22.04
C SER A 100 6.45 0.48 23.39
N GLU A 101 7.57 0.66 24.08
CA GLU A 101 7.61 1.43 25.33
C GLU A 101 7.28 2.90 25.09
N LEU A 102 7.80 3.51 24.01
CA LEU A 102 7.51 4.90 23.69
C LEU A 102 6.04 5.15 23.33
N ALA A 103 5.41 4.26 22.57
CA ALA A 103 4.05 4.45 22.07
C ALA A 103 2.97 3.97 23.05
N TYR A 104 3.26 2.95 23.87
CA TYR A 104 2.27 2.22 24.65
C TYR A 104 2.70 1.93 26.10
N ASP A 105 3.81 2.53 26.56
CA ASP A 105 4.41 2.33 27.89
C ASP A 105 4.72 0.87 28.25
N SER A 106 4.68 -0.05 27.27
CA SER A 106 4.85 -1.48 27.50
C SER A 106 5.18 -2.27 26.24
N PHE A 107 6.13 -3.20 26.38
CA PHE A 107 6.40 -4.23 25.37
C PHE A 107 5.58 -5.49 25.67
N THR A 108 4.51 -5.69 24.89
CA THR A 108 3.59 -6.83 24.99
C THR A 108 3.38 -7.42 23.60
N PRO A 109 2.83 -8.65 23.48
CA PRO A 109 2.49 -9.21 22.17
C PRO A 109 1.56 -8.30 21.34
N ALA A 110 0.67 -7.56 22.01
CA ALA A 110 -0.27 -6.65 21.39
C ALA A 110 0.42 -5.42 20.79
N THR A 111 1.29 -4.77 21.57
CA THR A 111 1.99 -3.54 21.15
C THR A 111 3.03 -3.85 20.06
N ALA A 112 3.76 -4.96 20.21
CA ALA A 112 4.67 -5.46 19.20
C ALA A 112 3.96 -5.74 17.86
N TRP A 113 2.78 -6.36 17.91
CA TRP A 113 1.99 -6.61 16.70
C TRP A 113 1.44 -5.31 16.09
N ALA A 114 0.92 -4.38 16.90
CA ALA A 114 0.40 -3.11 16.44
C ALA A 114 1.46 -2.28 15.68
N ILE A 115 2.69 -2.22 16.21
CA ILE A 115 3.81 -1.57 15.53
C ILE A 115 4.16 -2.30 14.24
N TRP A 116 4.23 -3.63 14.26
CA TRP A 116 4.53 -4.39 13.06
C TRP A 116 3.47 -4.22 11.97
N GLN A 117 2.20 -4.05 12.33
CA GLN A 117 1.15 -3.69 11.36
C GLN A 117 1.42 -2.33 10.71
N ALA A 118 1.92 -1.35 11.45
CA ALA A 118 2.33 -0.06 10.89
C ALA A 118 3.56 -0.17 9.97
N VAL A 119 4.50 -1.07 10.28
CA VAL A 119 5.63 -1.41 9.40
C VAL A 119 5.15 -2.07 8.10
N ILE A 120 4.14 -2.96 8.18
CA ILE A 120 3.52 -3.58 7.01
C ILE A 120 2.78 -2.55 6.15
N ASP A 121 2.05 -1.61 6.76
CA ASP A 121 1.40 -0.51 6.03
C ASP A 121 2.43 0.38 5.32
N GLY A 122 3.61 0.57 5.92
CA GLY A 122 4.75 1.20 5.26
C GLY A 122 4.63 2.72 5.10
N LEU A 123 3.60 3.36 5.66
CA LEU A 123 3.48 4.82 5.62
C LEU A 123 4.47 5.48 6.56
N HIS A 124 4.41 5.15 7.85
CA HIS A 124 5.21 5.80 8.90
C HIS A 124 6.51 5.06 9.21
N PHE A 125 6.53 3.74 9.04
CA PHE A 125 7.66 2.89 9.43
C PHE A 125 8.04 1.90 8.34
N SER A 126 9.29 1.50 8.31
CA SER A 126 9.80 0.39 7.50
C SER A 126 10.95 -0.32 8.21
N GLY A 127 11.39 -1.47 7.70
CA GLY A 127 12.59 -2.16 8.21
C GLY A 127 12.34 -3.60 8.58
N THR A 128 13.06 -4.06 9.61
CA THR A 128 13.02 -5.42 10.14
C THR A 128 12.66 -5.40 11.61
N VAL A 129 12.42 -6.57 12.23
CA VAL A 129 12.12 -6.63 13.67
C VAL A 129 13.28 -6.10 14.52
N ASP A 130 14.52 -6.24 14.05
CA ASP A 130 15.72 -5.81 14.78
C ASP A 130 16.02 -4.32 14.59
N GLU A 131 15.57 -3.73 13.47
CA GLU A 131 15.82 -2.32 13.14
C GLU A 131 14.63 -1.75 12.38
N ILE A 132 13.88 -0.87 13.04
CA ILE A 132 12.73 -0.16 12.49
C ILE A 132 13.15 1.28 12.21
N LYS A 133 12.91 1.73 10.98
CA LYS A 133 13.12 3.11 10.55
C LYS A 133 11.80 3.86 10.59
N ALA A 134 11.78 4.98 11.32
CA ALA A 134 10.70 5.96 11.25
C ALA A 134 10.93 6.90 10.05
N HIS A 135 9.94 7.02 9.19
CA HIS A 135 10.00 7.91 8.02
C HIS A 135 9.96 9.37 8.46
N SER A 136 10.62 10.25 7.70
CA SER A 136 10.53 11.69 7.96
C SER A 136 9.13 12.21 7.67
N ALA A 137 8.74 13.31 8.31
CA ALA A 137 7.45 13.97 8.05
C ALA A 137 7.26 14.32 6.57
N GLU A 138 8.32 14.77 5.88
CA GLU A 138 8.29 15.06 4.44
C GLU A 138 8.01 13.80 3.60
N ALA A 139 8.65 12.68 3.92
CA ALA A 139 8.44 11.43 3.20
C ALA A 139 7.01 10.89 3.41
N VAL A 140 6.49 11.00 4.64
CA VAL A 140 5.10 10.62 4.97
C VAL A 140 4.10 11.51 4.24
N ALA A 141 4.28 12.84 4.24
CA ALA A 141 3.41 13.76 3.54
C ALA A 141 3.34 13.45 2.04
N LYS A 142 4.49 13.26 1.39
CA LYS A 142 4.56 12.89 -0.03
C LYS A 142 3.90 11.53 -0.32
N ALA A 143 4.12 10.54 0.54
CA ALA A 143 3.49 9.23 0.40
C ALA A 143 1.96 9.32 0.56
N GLN A 144 1.50 10.13 1.50
CA GLN A 144 0.09 10.36 1.75
C GLN A 144 -0.59 11.09 0.59
N GLU A 145 0.02 12.14 0.06
CA GLU A 145 -0.46 12.83 -1.14
C GLU A 145 -0.58 11.87 -2.33
N ALA A 146 0.44 11.01 -2.54
CA ALA A 146 0.40 10.01 -3.60
C ALA A 146 -0.71 8.96 -3.40
N ARG A 147 -0.95 8.51 -2.16
CA ARG A 147 -2.06 7.61 -1.82
C ARG A 147 -3.42 8.29 -2.05
N GLN A 148 -3.57 9.53 -1.58
CA GLN A 148 -4.79 10.32 -1.74
C GLN A 148 -5.08 10.62 -3.21
N ALA A 149 -4.08 10.97 -4.01
CA ALA A 149 -4.26 11.19 -5.44
C ALA A 149 -4.78 9.94 -6.15
N LYS A 150 -4.24 8.75 -5.82
CA LYS A 150 -4.73 7.48 -6.38
C LYS A 150 -6.16 7.17 -5.96
N VAL A 151 -6.50 7.38 -4.69
CA VAL A 151 -7.87 7.19 -4.19
C VAL A 151 -8.83 8.16 -4.85
N ALA A 152 -8.45 9.43 -4.97
CA ALA A 152 -9.24 10.45 -5.65
C ALA A 152 -9.45 10.12 -7.13
N GLU A 153 -8.41 9.67 -7.83
CA GLU A 153 -8.51 9.27 -9.24
C GLU A 153 -9.46 8.08 -9.41
N ALA A 154 -9.35 7.05 -8.56
CA ALA A 154 -10.25 5.90 -8.57
C ALA A 154 -11.69 6.32 -8.26
N ALA A 155 -11.91 7.18 -7.27
CA ALA A 155 -13.24 7.69 -6.93
C ALA A 155 -13.84 8.54 -8.05
N MET A 156 -13.04 9.39 -8.71
CA MET A 156 -13.46 10.14 -9.89
C MET A 156 -13.87 9.21 -11.03
N TRP A 157 -13.10 8.14 -11.24
CA TRP A 157 -13.42 7.11 -12.24
C TRP A 157 -14.74 6.40 -11.91
N ASP A 158 -14.89 5.86 -10.70
CA ASP A 158 -16.10 5.15 -10.29
C ASP A 158 -17.35 6.04 -10.41
N ALA A 159 -17.21 7.33 -10.04
CA ALA A 159 -18.27 8.31 -10.16
C ALA A 159 -18.63 8.61 -11.63
N PHE A 160 -17.63 8.70 -12.52
CA PHE A 160 -17.86 8.86 -13.95
C PHE A 160 -18.60 7.66 -14.54
N VAL A 161 -18.18 6.44 -14.22
CA VAL A 161 -18.84 5.20 -14.68
C VAL A 161 -20.31 5.19 -14.27
N ALA A 162 -20.60 5.47 -13.00
CA ALA A 162 -21.98 5.52 -12.49
C ALA A 162 -22.84 6.56 -13.22
N ARG A 163 -22.26 7.70 -13.62
CA ARG A 163 -22.96 8.73 -14.41
C ARG A 163 -23.21 8.30 -15.85
N VAL A 164 -22.24 7.66 -16.50
CA VAL A 164 -22.38 7.13 -17.87
C VAL A 164 -23.48 6.07 -17.96
N GLU A 165 -23.62 5.24 -16.93
CA GLU A 165 -24.73 4.28 -16.81
C GLU A 165 -26.10 4.97 -16.73
N GLN A 166 -26.14 6.17 -16.14
CA GLN A 166 -27.35 7.01 -16.03
C GLN A 166 -27.55 7.95 -17.23
N ASN A 167 -26.76 7.81 -18.30
CA ASN A 167 -26.74 8.72 -19.46
C ASN A 167 -26.48 10.19 -19.10
N SER A 168 -25.64 10.43 -18.08
CA SER A 168 -25.29 11.78 -17.62
C SER A 168 -23.77 11.96 -17.56
N TYR A 169 -23.33 13.20 -17.39
CA TYR A 169 -21.94 13.56 -17.10
C TYR A 169 -21.88 14.86 -16.30
N LEU A 170 -20.72 15.14 -15.71
CA LEU A 170 -20.39 16.43 -15.09
C LEU A 170 -19.26 17.12 -15.84
N GLN A 171 -19.12 18.44 -15.63
CA GLN A 171 -18.02 19.21 -16.21
C GLN A 171 -16.64 18.64 -15.84
N GLU A 172 -16.49 18.09 -14.65
CA GLU A 172 -15.27 17.46 -14.14
C GLU A 172 -14.90 16.18 -14.92
N ASP A 173 -15.85 15.55 -15.61
CA ASP A 173 -15.62 14.38 -16.47
C ASP A 173 -15.00 14.75 -17.82
N GLY A 174 -14.79 16.05 -18.08
CA GLY A 174 -14.31 16.56 -19.35
C GLY A 174 -13.06 15.85 -19.88
N ARG A 175 -12.12 15.46 -19.01
CA ARG A 175 -10.93 14.70 -19.42
C ARG A 175 -11.27 13.34 -20.04
N PHE A 176 -12.27 12.65 -19.49
CA PHE A 176 -12.70 11.33 -19.98
C PHE A 176 -13.49 11.48 -21.29
N LEU A 177 -14.35 12.50 -21.36
CA LEU A 177 -15.15 12.80 -22.55
C LEU A 177 -14.28 13.26 -23.72
N GLN A 178 -13.21 14.03 -23.46
CA GLN A 178 -12.25 14.45 -24.47
C GLN A 178 -11.49 13.27 -25.08
N GLU A 179 -11.12 12.28 -24.29
CA GLU A 179 -10.47 11.06 -24.79
C GLU A 179 -11.42 10.26 -25.69
N ILE A 180 -12.68 10.10 -25.29
CA ILE A 180 -13.72 9.47 -26.13
C ILE A 180 -13.92 10.28 -27.42
N ALA A 181 -13.96 11.61 -27.34
CA ALA A 181 -14.09 12.51 -28.49
C ALA A 181 -12.92 12.38 -29.48
N ALA A 182 -11.69 12.21 -28.98
CA ALA A 182 -10.52 12.02 -29.83
C ALA A 182 -10.63 10.73 -30.65
N VAL A 183 -11.15 9.65 -30.08
CA VAL A 183 -11.46 8.40 -30.81
C VAL A 183 -12.59 8.62 -31.82
N ALA A 184 -13.67 9.31 -31.43
CA ALA A 184 -14.78 9.60 -32.33
C ALA A 184 -14.35 10.40 -33.59
N MET A 185 -13.34 11.26 -33.46
CA MET A 185 -12.76 12.06 -34.55
C MET A 185 -11.60 11.38 -35.30
N GLU A 186 -11.25 10.13 -34.97
CA GLU A 186 -10.04 9.42 -35.46
C GLU A 186 -8.71 10.15 -35.22
N GLN A 187 -8.66 10.99 -34.18
CA GLN A 187 -7.40 11.62 -33.74
C GLN A 187 -6.57 10.66 -32.87
N GLN A 188 -7.23 9.66 -32.28
CA GLN A 188 -6.61 8.60 -31.51
C GLN A 188 -7.26 7.26 -31.85
N GLU A 189 -6.45 6.21 -31.96
CA GLU A 189 -6.93 4.84 -32.24
C GLU A 189 -7.28 4.06 -30.96
N ARG A 190 -6.83 4.52 -29.79
CA ARG A 190 -6.97 3.81 -28.51
C ARG A 190 -7.41 4.76 -27.41
N SER A 191 -8.32 4.29 -26.56
CA SER A 191 -8.79 4.97 -25.36
C SER A 191 -8.86 4.01 -24.17
N GLN A 192 -8.13 4.36 -23.11
CA GLN A 192 -8.23 3.69 -21.82
C GLN A 192 -9.64 3.84 -21.24
N VAL A 193 -10.29 4.99 -21.44
CA VAL A 193 -11.67 5.23 -20.99
C VAL A 193 -12.64 4.25 -21.62
N LEU A 194 -12.64 4.10 -22.96
CA LEU A 194 -13.53 3.17 -23.66
C LEU A 194 -13.25 1.72 -23.25
N ARG A 195 -11.97 1.33 -23.17
CA ARG A 195 -11.58 -0.02 -22.75
C ARG A 195 -12.05 -0.33 -21.32
N ASN A 196 -11.88 0.62 -20.39
CA ASN A 196 -12.27 0.44 -19.00
C ASN A 196 -13.80 0.46 -18.83
N LEU A 197 -14.53 1.20 -19.68
CA LEU A 197 -16.00 1.12 -19.82
C LEU A 197 -16.49 -0.15 -20.52
N LYS A 198 -15.58 -1.02 -20.99
CA LYS A 198 -15.88 -2.23 -21.78
C LYS A 198 -16.67 -1.91 -23.06
N GLN A 199 -16.41 -0.76 -23.65
CA GLN A 199 -16.94 -0.32 -24.94
C GLN A 199 -15.93 -0.63 -26.05
N SER A 200 -16.38 -0.78 -27.30
CA SER A 200 -15.45 -0.88 -28.42
C SER A 200 -14.76 0.47 -28.66
N GLU A 201 -13.49 0.43 -29.05
CA GLU A 201 -12.68 1.61 -29.38
C GLU A 201 -12.90 2.09 -30.83
N GLU A 202 -14.04 1.72 -31.45
CA GLU A 202 -14.39 2.14 -32.80
C GLU A 202 -14.90 3.59 -32.81
N PRO A 203 -14.53 4.42 -33.81
CA PRO A 203 -14.97 5.82 -33.89
C PRO A 203 -16.48 6.01 -33.88
N GLU A 204 -17.25 5.10 -34.50
CA GLU A 204 -18.72 5.11 -34.49
C GLU A 204 -19.28 4.88 -33.09
N ASN A 205 -18.69 3.94 -32.34
CA ASN A 205 -19.15 3.62 -30.99
C ASN A 205 -18.83 4.77 -30.01
N ALA A 206 -17.65 5.38 -30.15
CA ALA A 206 -17.29 6.57 -29.40
C ALA A 206 -18.23 7.75 -29.71
N HIS A 207 -18.57 7.97 -30.99
CA HIS A 207 -19.54 9.00 -31.38
C HIS A 207 -20.93 8.73 -30.81
N ALA A 208 -21.43 7.49 -30.94
CA ALA A 208 -22.73 7.10 -30.40
C ALA A 208 -22.81 7.28 -28.87
N LEU A 209 -21.71 7.01 -28.16
CA LEU A 209 -21.62 7.26 -26.73
C LEU A 209 -21.74 8.76 -26.39
N LEU A 210 -21.06 9.64 -27.13
CA LEU A 210 -21.10 11.08 -26.89
C LEU A 210 -22.48 11.69 -27.15
N LEU A 211 -23.18 11.20 -28.18
CA LEU A 211 -24.59 11.57 -28.45
C LEU A 211 -25.52 11.06 -27.34
N ARG A 212 -25.34 9.80 -26.90
CA ARG A 212 -26.15 9.21 -25.81
C ARG A 212 -26.00 9.98 -24.49
N LEU A 213 -24.80 10.48 -24.21
CA LEU A 213 -24.52 11.31 -23.04
C LEU A 213 -24.97 12.77 -23.22
N ASN A 214 -25.48 13.14 -24.40
CA ASN A 214 -25.82 14.51 -24.77
C ASN A 214 -24.65 15.49 -24.60
N TYR A 215 -23.42 14.98 -24.74
CA TYR A 215 -22.20 15.80 -24.73
C TYR A 215 -21.94 16.40 -26.11
N TRP A 216 -22.23 15.63 -27.16
CA TRP A 216 -22.37 16.13 -28.53
C TRP A 216 -23.84 16.12 -28.92
N ASP A 217 -24.19 17.02 -29.83
CA ASP A 217 -25.47 17.02 -30.52
C ASP A 217 -25.27 16.62 -32.00
N ASP A 218 -26.38 16.56 -32.74
CA ASP A 218 -26.40 16.15 -34.14
C ASP A 218 -25.66 17.12 -35.08
N THR A 219 -25.21 18.29 -34.59
CA THR A 219 -24.45 19.27 -35.39
C THR A 219 -22.96 18.95 -35.43
N VAL A 220 -22.47 18.11 -34.50
CA VAL A 220 -21.06 17.72 -34.45
C VAL A 220 -20.81 16.59 -35.43
N ASN A 221 -20.24 16.91 -36.59
CA ASN A 221 -19.89 15.94 -37.62
C ASN A 221 -18.41 15.54 -37.54
N PRO A 222 -18.06 14.31 -37.11
CA PRO A 222 -16.66 13.86 -37.06
C PRO A 222 -16.07 13.48 -38.42
N HIS A 223 -16.88 13.24 -39.47
CA HIS A 223 -16.41 12.71 -40.75
C HIS A 223 -15.31 13.55 -41.44
N PRO A 224 -15.37 14.90 -41.48
CA PRO A 224 -14.29 15.70 -42.07
C PRO A 224 -12.93 15.46 -41.41
N SER A 225 -12.90 15.24 -40.08
CA SER A 225 -11.67 14.92 -39.34
C SER A 225 -11.13 13.55 -39.75
N ARG A 226 -12.00 12.54 -39.84
CA ARG A 226 -11.66 11.16 -40.21
C ARG A 226 -11.01 11.05 -41.59
N VAL A 227 -11.54 11.80 -42.57
CA VAL A 227 -10.98 11.82 -43.93
C VAL A 227 -9.77 12.75 -44.09
N GLY A 228 -9.27 13.36 -43.00
CA GLY A 228 -8.08 14.22 -43.02
C GLY A 228 -8.28 15.57 -43.72
N VAL A 229 -9.51 16.07 -43.84
CA VAL A 229 -9.78 17.38 -44.44
C VAL A 229 -9.30 18.47 -43.48
N ASN A 230 -8.44 19.36 -43.98
CA ASN A 230 -7.95 20.48 -43.20
C ASN A 230 -9.09 21.51 -42.98
N MET A 231 -9.61 21.56 -41.76
CA MET A 231 -10.69 22.46 -41.35
C MET A 231 -10.17 23.83 -40.85
N LYS A 232 -8.85 24.08 -40.89
CA LYS A 232 -8.31 25.41 -40.53
C LYS A 232 -8.67 26.42 -41.61
N GLN A 233 -9.12 27.61 -41.20
CA GLN A 233 -9.25 28.74 -42.11
C GLN A 233 -7.88 29.01 -42.76
N PRO A 234 -7.82 29.21 -44.09
CA PRO A 234 -6.58 29.59 -44.75
C PRO A 234 -6.12 30.95 -44.18
N ASP A 235 -4.81 31.07 -43.92
CA ASP A 235 -4.21 32.34 -43.53
C ASP A 235 -4.43 33.34 -44.68
N VAL A 236 -5.11 34.45 -44.38
CA VAL A 236 -5.43 35.53 -45.33
C VAL A 236 -4.38 36.63 -45.25
#